data_AF-A0A1K0JNS5-F1
#
_entry.id   AF-A0A1K0JNS5-F1
#
_cell.length_a   1.000
_cell.length_b   1.000
_cell.length_c   1.000
_cell.angle_alpha   90.00
_cell.angle_beta   90.00
_cell.angle_gamma   90.00
#
_symmetry.space_group_name_H-M   'P 1'
#
loop_
_entity.id
_entity.type
_entity.pdbx_description
1 polymer ?
#
loop_
_entity_poly.entity_id
_entity_poly.type
_entity_poly.pdbx_seq_one_letter_code
_entity_poly.pdbx_strand_id
1 'polypeptide(L)' 'MQAAETKKIYVAAFEGAKTAGGGEILRGSGKYTYEGNPLVTVGDMATYPDGTTAVIR' A
#
# COMPACT_ATOMS: atom_id res chain seq x y z
N MET A 1 24.24 -30.64 -1.05
CA MET A 1 24.29 -29.22 -0.66
C MET A 1 22.88 -28.68 -0.79
N GLN A 2 22.23 -28.36 0.33
CA GLN A 2 20.85 -27.87 0.34
C GLN A 2 20.87 -26.40 -0.10
N ALA A 3 20.12 -26.03 -1.13
CA ALA A 3 20.08 -24.64 -1.60
C ALA A 3 19.49 -23.76 -0.49
N ALA A 4 20.21 -22.71 -0.10
CA ALA A 4 19.71 -21.75 0.88
C ALA A 4 18.47 -21.06 0.31
N GLU A 5 17.34 -21.20 1.00
CA GLU A 5 16.08 -20.59 0.61
C GLU A 5 16.22 -19.07 0.74
N THR A 6 16.24 -18.36 -0.39
CA THR A 6 16.39 -16.90 -0.38
C THR A 6 15.05 -16.28 -0.02
N LYS A 7 14.91 -15.81 1.22
CA LYS A 7 13.70 -15.11 1.66
C LYS A 7 13.59 -13.77 0.92
N LYS A 8 12.64 -13.67 -0.01
CA LYS A 8 12.30 -12.40 -0.66
C LYS A 8 11.45 -11.56 0.29
N ILE A 9 11.86 -10.32 0.49
CA ILE A 9 11.10 -9.31 1.24
C ILE A 9 10.43 -8.40 0.23
N TYR A 10 9.14 -8.17 0.41
CA TYR A 10 8.35 -7.23 -0.38
C TYR A 10 7.85 -6.11 0.52
N VAL A 11 7.87 -4.88 0.01
CA VAL A 11 7.29 -3.72 0.67
C VAL A 11 5.94 -3.46 0.01
N ALA A 12 4.90 -3.27 0.82
CA ALA A 12 3.56 -2.97 0.36
C ALA A 12 3.02 -1.73 1.11
N ALA A 13 2.19 -0.95 0.43
CA ALA A 13 1.41 0.08 1.07
C ALA A 13 0.14 -0.51 1.71
N PHE A 14 -0.35 0.14 2.75
CA PHE A 14 -1.54 -0.21 3.51
C PHE A 14 -2.33 1.07 3.82
N GLU A 15 -3.54 0.92 4.35
CA GLU A 15 -4.36 2.05 4.81
C GLU A 15 -3.59 2.95 5.80
N GLY A 16 -3.61 4.26 5.58
CA GLY A 16 -2.84 5.26 6.34
C GLY A 16 -1.43 5.53 5.80
N ALA A 17 -0.94 4.76 4.82
CA ALA A 17 0.35 5.04 4.19
C ALA A 17 0.32 6.35 3.39
N LYS A 18 1.48 7.04 3.32
CA LYS A 18 1.66 8.28 2.56
C LYS A 18 2.45 8.03 1.27
N THR A 19 1.95 8.57 0.18
CA THR A 19 2.63 8.61 -1.12
C THR A 19 3.80 9.61 -1.05
N ALA A 20 4.75 9.50 -1.98
CA ALA A 20 5.87 10.46 -2.08
C ALA A 20 5.42 11.92 -2.27
N GLY A 21 4.22 12.14 -2.84
CA GLY A 21 3.62 13.47 -3.00
C GLY A 21 2.80 13.94 -1.79
N GLY A 22 2.84 13.22 -0.66
CA GLY A 22 2.13 13.59 0.56
C GLY A 22 0.65 13.20 0.61
N GLY A 23 0.11 12.61 -0.46
CA GLY A 23 -1.24 12.03 -0.46
C GLY A 23 -1.32 10.82 0.45
N GLU A 24 -2.43 10.66 1.16
CA GLU A 24 -2.68 9.60 2.13
C GLU A 24 -3.70 8.60 1.60
N ILE A 25 -3.44 7.32 1.86
CA ILE A 25 -4.33 6.25 1.41
C ILE A 25 -5.37 6.00 2.49
N LEU A 26 -6.58 6.53 2.29
CA LEU A 26 -7.65 6.45 3.29
C LEU A 26 -8.33 5.09 3.35
N ARG A 27 -8.23 4.29 2.28
CA ARG A 27 -8.84 2.96 2.23
C ARG A 27 -8.11 2.05 1.25
N GLY A 28 -7.60 0.92 1.74
CA GLY A 28 -7.10 -0.17 0.90
C GLY A 28 -8.22 -1.17 0.57
N SER A 29 -8.25 -1.70 -0.64
CA SER A 29 -9.22 -2.74 -1.04
C SER A 29 -8.64 -4.15 -1.12
N GLY A 30 -7.39 -4.33 -0.68
CA GLY A 30 -6.73 -5.63 -0.66
C GLY A 30 -7.43 -6.66 0.22
N LYS A 31 -7.40 -7.92 -0.23
CA LYS A 31 -7.95 -9.08 0.51
C LYS A 31 -7.14 -9.45 1.74
N TYR A 32 -5.88 -9.01 1.80
CA TYR A 32 -4.97 -9.28 2.89
C TYR A 32 -4.76 -8.01 3.72
N THR A 33 -4.45 -8.20 4.99
CA THR A 33 -4.16 -7.11 5.93
C THR A 33 -2.75 -7.22 6.47
N TYR A 34 -2.16 -6.08 6.84
CA TYR A 34 -0.93 -5.98 7.60
C TYR A 34 -1.21 -5.18 8.87
N GLU A 35 -0.99 -5.79 10.04
CA GLU A 35 -1.32 -5.17 11.34
C GLU A 35 -2.78 -4.67 11.43
N GLY A 36 -3.71 -5.38 10.78
CA GLY A 36 -5.14 -5.01 10.74
C GLY A 36 -5.51 -4.02 9.63
N ASN A 37 -4.54 -3.42 8.95
CA ASN A 37 -4.78 -2.47 7.85
C ASN A 37 -4.85 -3.22 6.51
N PRO A 38 -5.90 -3.03 5.70
CA PRO A 38 -5.95 -3.59 4.35
C PRO A 38 -4.74 -3.16 3.52
N LEU A 39 -4.17 -4.11 2.79
CA LEU A 39 -3.15 -3.80 1.79
C LEU A 39 -3.77 -2.98 0.66
N VAL A 40 -2.95 -2.11 0.09
CA VAL A 40 -3.33 -1.26 -1.05
C VAL A 40 -3.14 -2.04 -2.34
N THR A 41 -4.09 -1.88 -3.25
CA THR A 41 -4.06 -2.48 -4.59
C THR A 41 -4.14 -1.42 -5.68
N VAL A 42 -3.74 -1.78 -6.90
CA VAL A 42 -3.91 -0.93 -8.07
C VAL A 42 -5.39 -0.62 -8.25
N GLY A 43 -5.73 0.66 -8.42
CA GLY A 43 -7.11 1.14 -8.48
C GLY A 43 -7.59 1.79 -7.19
N ASP A 44 -6.91 1.58 -6.05
CA ASP A 44 -7.18 2.33 -4.81
C ASP A 44 -6.84 3.81 -4.99
N MET A 45 -7.28 4.65 -4.05
CA MET A 45 -7.14 6.11 -4.15
C MET A 45 -6.35 6.68 -2.98
N ALA A 46 -5.49 7.67 -3.29
CA ALA A 46 -4.87 8.55 -2.32
C ALA A 46 -5.57 9.92 -2.34
N THR A 47 -5.75 10.50 -1.16
CA THR A 47 -6.31 11.85 -0.95
C THR A 47 -5.19 12.78 -0.50
N TYR A 48 -5.09 13.94 -1.13
CA TYR A 48 -4.07 14.95 -0.81
C TYR A 48 -4.61 16.01 0.15
N PRO A 49 -3.74 16.77 0.84
CA PRO A 49 -4.17 17.83 1.75
C PRO A 49 -5.04 18.91 1.12
N ASP A 50 -4.94 19.12 -0.20
CA ASP A 50 -5.77 20.05 -0.97
C ASP A 50 -7.16 19.47 -1.35
N GLY A 51 -7.45 18.23 -0.93
CA GLY A 51 -8.69 17.52 -1.22
C GLY A 51 -8.72 16.83 -2.58
N THR A 52 -7.68 16.97 -3.41
CA THR A 52 -7.58 16.24 -4.67
C THR A 52 -7.33 14.75 -4.41
N THR A 53 -7.61 13.93 -5.42
CA THR A 53 -7.41 12.49 -5.33
C THR A 53 -6.64 11.96 -6.53
N ALA A 54 -5.86 10.90 -6.31
CA ALA A 54 -5.17 10.17 -7.36
C ALA A 54 -5.39 8.67 -7.23
N VAL A 55 -5.51 7.98 -8.36
CA VAL A 55 -5.60 6.53 -8.42
C VAL A 55 -4.20 5.93 -8.39
N ILE A 56 -3.99 4.93 -7.52
CA ILE A 56 -2.77 4.12 -7.48
C ILE A 56 -2.71 3.26 -8.74
N ARG A 57 -1.60 3.36 -9.49
CA ARG A 57 -1.36 2.63 -10.75
C ARG A 57 -0.05 1.89 -10.72
#